data_AF-A0A955S6X5-F1
#
_entry.id   AF-A0A955S6X5-F1
#
_cell.length_a   1.000
_cell.length_b   1.000
_cell.length_c   1.000
_cell.angle_alpha   90.00
_cell.angle_beta   90.00
_cell.angle_gamma   90.00
#
_symmetry.space_group_name_H-M   'P 1'
#
loop_
_entity.id
_entity.type
_entity.pdbx_description
1 polymer ?
#
loop_
_entity_poly.entity_id
_entity_poly.type
_entity_poly.pdbx_seq_one_letter_code
_entity_poly.pdbx_strand_id
1 'polypeptide(L)'
;MKRIGIAASKIAKGNPVLYNLYVILISSLASFFIFIIAGCMIVFSIVVIAYVSNEIMSFELEKGWTTIMIICMVSLTVVMTIFNLFAILINFKVPRKRSLSDKK
;
A
#
# COMPACT_ATOMS: atom_id res chain seq x y z
N MET A 1 -1.47 -3.18 18.17
CA MET A 1 -0.30 -3.79 17.50
C MET A 1 0.38 -4.96 18.23
N LYS A 2 0.12 -5.25 19.52
CA LYS A 2 0.67 -6.47 20.18
C LYS A 2 0.06 -7.79 19.69
N ARG A 3 -1.22 -7.80 19.29
CA ARG A 3 -1.95 -9.04 18.96
C ARG A 3 -1.62 -9.65 17.61
N ILE A 4 -1.35 -8.82 16.59
CA ILE A 4 -0.99 -9.28 15.24
C ILE A 4 0.34 -10.04 15.28
N GLY A 5 1.32 -9.54 16.05
CA GLY A 5 2.62 -10.21 16.24
C GLY A 5 2.53 -11.55 17.00
N ILE A 6 1.55 -11.73 17.88
CA ILE A 6 1.35 -12.99 18.64
C ILE A 6 0.73 -14.07 17.74
N ALA A 7 -0.21 -13.71 16.86
CA ALA A 7 -0.82 -14.64 15.91
C ALA A 7 0.20 -15.12 14.86
N ALA A 8 1.00 -14.20 14.32
CA ALA A 8 2.06 -14.55 13.38
C ALA A 8 3.22 -15.33 14.04
N SER A 9 3.53 -15.08 15.31
CA SER A 9 4.49 -15.90 16.08
C SER A 9 4.00 -17.35 16.26
N LYS A 10 2.69 -17.56 16.46
CA LYS A 10 2.08 -18.90 16.54
C LYS A 10 2.15 -19.68 15.21
N ILE A 11 2.03 -18.99 14.08
CA ILE A 11 2.10 -19.59 12.73
C ILE A 11 3.57 -19.83 12.31
N ALA A 12 4.50 -18.97 12.70
CA ALA A 12 5.88 -19.00 12.22
C ALA A 12 6.84 -19.94 13.00
N LYS A 13 6.40 -20.59 14.08
CA LYS A 13 7.23 -21.54 14.88
C LYS A 13 8.65 -21.01 15.22
N GLY A 14 8.83 -19.69 15.32
CA GLY A 14 10.12 -19.05 15.62
C GLY A 14 11.02 -18.73 14.41
N ASN A 15 10.59 -18.92 13.16
CA ASN A 15 11.38 -18.50 12.00
C ASN A 15 11.09 -17.01 11.64
N PRO A 16 12.05 -16.08 11.85
CA PRO A 16 11.84 -14.66 11.60
C PRO A 16 11.62 -14.33 10.12
N VAL A 17 12.13 -15.17 9.20
CA VAL A 17 11.97 -14.98 7.76
C VAL A 17 10.51 -15.19 7.34
N LEU A 18 9.89 -16.27 7.83
CA LEU A 18 8.47 -16.57 7.57
C LEU A 18 7.56 -15.50 8.18
N TYR A 19 7.87 -15.01 9.39
CA TYR A 19 7.14 -13.91 10.00
C TYR A 19 7.18 -12.65 9.13
N ASN A 20 8.37 -12.23 8.68
CA ASN A 20 8.51 -11.05 7.84
C ASN A 20 7.78 -11.20 6.50
N LEU A 21 7.87 -12.38 5.88
CA LEU A 21 7.21 -12.67 4.62
C LEU A 21 5.67 -12.55 4.74
N TYR A 22 5.08 -13.08 5.83
CA TYR A 22 3.65 -12.93 6.09
C TYR A 22 3.24 -11.48 6.29
N VAL A 23 4.04 -10.68 7.02
CA VAL A 23 3.69 -9.29 7.26
C VAL A 23 3.81 -8.45 5.97
N ILE A 24 4.84 -8.69 5.15
CA ILE A 24 4.98 -8.06 3.83
C ILE A 24 3.78 -8.42 2.94
N LEU A 25 3.37 -9.70 2.91
CA LEU A 25 2.21 -10.16 2.16
C LEU A 25 0.92 -9.48 2.59
N ILE A 26 0.64 -9.43 3.90
CA ILE A 26 -0.59 -8.81 4.42
C ILE A 26 -0.60 -7.31 4.16
N SER A 27 0.54 -6.62 4.36
CA SER A 27 0.66 -5.20 4.07
C SER A 27 0.47 -4.92 2.58
N SER A 28 1.12 -5.70 1.72
CA SER A 28 0.99 -5.58 0.27
C SER A 28 -0.46 -5.79 -0.19
N LEU A 29 -1.14 -6.79 0.35
CA LEU A 29 -2.54 -7.08 0.03
C LEU A 29 -3.47 -5.94 0.45
N ALA A 30 -3.25 -5.36 1.63
CA ALA A 30 -4.01 -4.21 2.11
C ALA A 30 -3.77 -2.96 1.24
N SER A 31 -2.51 -2.67 0.89
CA SER A 31 -2.18 -1.57 -0.03
C SER A 31 -2.79 -1.77 -1.42
N PHE A 32 -2.78 -3.00 -1.94
CA PHE A 32 -3.37 -3.30 -3.25
C PHE A 32 -4.88 -3.07 -3.26
N PHE A 33 -5.57 -3.45 -2.17
CA PHE A 33 -7.00 -3.20 -2.04
C PHE A 33 -7.34 -1.71 -2.02
N ILE A 34 -6.60 -0.91 -1.25
CA ILE A 34 -6.77 0.55 -1.21
C ILE A 34 -6.43 1.17 -2.58
N PHE A 35 -5.42 0.63 -3.28
CA PHE A 35 -5.02 1.12 -4.61
C PHE A 35 -6.14 0.92 -5.63
N ILE A 36 -6.78 -0.25 -5.65
CA ILE A 36 -7.92 -0.53 -6.53
C ILE A 36 -9.07 0.44 -6.23
N ILE A 37 -9.46 0.56 -4.95
CA ILE A 37 -10.58 1.44 -4.57
C ILE A 37 -10.30 2.90 -4.96
N ALA A 38 -9.12 3.41 -4.62
CA ALA A 38 -8.76 4.79 -4.92
C ALA A 38 -8.60 5.03 -6.43
N GLY A 39 -8.03 4.07 -7.17
CA GLY A 39 -7.95 4.12 -8.63
C GLY A 39 -9.34 4.16 -9.29
N CYS A 40 -10.27 3.32 -8.84
CA CYS A 40 -11.66 3.35 -9.31
C CYS A 40 -12.33 4.71 -9.03
N MET A 41 -12.11 5.28 -7.84
CA MET A 41 -12.65 6.61 -7.50
C MET A 41 -12.08 7.71 -8.40
N ILE A 42 -10.77 7.69 -8.68
CA ILE A 42 -10.12 8.64 -9.58
C ILE A 42 -10.70 8.55 -10.99
N VAL A 43 -10.80 7.33 -11.54
CA VAL A 43 -11.36 7.11 -12.88
C VAL A 43 -12.81 7.58 -12.92
N PHE A 44 -13.61 7.23 -11.91
CA PHE A 44 -15.00 7.65 -11.81
C PHE A 44 -15.14 9.18 -11.78
N SER A 45 -14.33 9.87 -10.95
CA SER A 45 -14.32 11.33 -10.91
C SER A 45 -13.93 11.94 -12.27
N ILE A 46 -12.91 11.40 -12.95
CA ILE A 46 -12.51 11.86 -14.27
C ILE A 46 -13.64 11.70 -15.29
N VAL A 47 -14.33 10.56 -15.29
CA VAL A 47 -15.47 10.32 -16.19
C VAL A 47 -16.61 11.31 -15.93
N VAL A 48 -16.93 11.58 -14.66
CA VAL A 48 -17.97 12.56 -14.31
C VAL A 48 -17.59 13.97 -14.78
N ILE A 49 -16.35 14.39 -14.52
CA ILE A 49 -15.88 15.73 -14.95
C ILE A 49 -15.86 15.80 -16.48
N ALA A 50 -15.43 14.74 -17.17
CA ALA A 50 -15.42 14.68 -18.63
C ALA A 50 -16.83 14.85 -19.21
N TYR A 51 -17.81 14.10 -18.67
CA TYR A 51 -19.20 14.20 -19.07
C TYR A 51 -19.76 15.62 -18.86
N VAL A 52 -19.58 16.18 -17.67
CA VAL A 52 -20.03 17.53 -17.32
C VAL A 52 -19.36 18.59 -18.18
N SER A 53 -18.04 18.47 -18.43
CA SER A 53 -17.29 19.44 -19.21
C SER A 53 -17.69 19.47 -20.69
N ASN A 54 -18.00 18.29 -21.27
CA ASN A 54 -18.44 18.19 -22.66
C ASN A 54 -19.87 18.68 -22.85
N GLU A 55 -20.80 18.34 -21.94
CA GLU A 55 -22.20 18.78 -22.08
C GLU A 55 -22.42 20.25 -21.72
N ILE A 56 -21.79 20.75 -20.66
CA ILE A 56 -22.11 22.08 -20.10
C ILE A 56 -21.17 23.16 -20.63
N MET A 57 -19.91 22.82 -20.87
CA MET A 57 -18.84 23.80 -20.99
C MET A 57 -18.17 23.83 -22.38
N SER A 58 -18.50 22.88 -23.26
CA SER A 58 -18.01 22.80 -24.66
C SER A 58 -16.48 22.91 -24.81
N PHE A 59 -15.72 22.52 -23.78
CA PHE A 59 -14.26 22.58 -23.82
C PHE A 59 -13.70 21.28 -24.43
N GLU A 60 -13.02 21.37 -25.57
CA GLU A 60 -12.26 20.26 -26.16
C GLU A 60 -11.00 19.96 -25.34
N LEU A 61 -11.17 19.20 -24.25
CA LEU A 61 -10.10 18.81 -23.33
C LEU A 61 -9.47 17.44 -23.64
N GLU A 62 -9.60 16.91 -24.86
CA GLU A 62 -9.15 15.55 -25.21
C GLU A 62 -7.69 15.25 -24.85
N LYS A 63 -6.76 16.20 -25.08
CA LYS A 63 -5.33 15.99 -24.78
C LYS A 63 -4.97 16.07 -23.28
N GLY A 64 -5.84 16.62 -22.44
CA GLY A 64 -5.58 16.81 -21.01
C GLY A 64 -5.84 15.57 -20.15
N TRP A 65 -6.83 14.75 -20.51
CA TRP A 65 -7.34 13.67 -19.67
C TRP A 65 -6.32 12.59 -19.36
N THR A 66 -5.56 12.16 -20.38
CA THR A 66 -4.52 11.14 -20.21
C THR A 66 -3.42 11.63 -19.26
N THR A 67 -3.02 12.89 -19.40
CA THR A 67 -2.01 13.51 -18.52
C THR A 67 -2.51 13.60 -17.08
N ILE A 68 -3.76 14.01 -16.86
CA ILE A 68 -4.37 14.07 -15.53
C ILE A 68 -4.44 12.66 -14.92
N MET A 69 -4.87 11.65 -15.69
CA MET A 69 -4.91 10.27 -15.22
C MET A 69 -3.52 9.75 -14.81
N ILE A 70 -2.50 10.02 -15.63
CA ILE A 70 -1.11 9.63 -15.33
C ILE A 70 -0.65 10.28 -14.02
N ILE A 71 -0.87 11.58 -13.84
CA ILE A 71 -0.47 12.29 -12.61
C ILE A 71 -1.19 11.73 -11.38
N CYS A 72 -2.49 11.43 -11.48
CA CYS A 72 -3.24 10.81 -10.40
C CYS A 72 -2.73 9.40 -10.07
N MET A 73 -2.44 8.58 -11.06
CA MET A 73 -1.90 7.22 -10.85
C MET A 73 -0.48 7.25 -10.27
N VAL A 74 0.37 8.17 -10.73
CA VAL A 74 1.73 8.36 -10.20
C VAL A 74 1.68 8.81 -8.75
N SER A 75 0.85 9.79 -8.40
CA SER A 75 0.73 10.27 -7.02
C SER A 75 0.20 9.17 -6.10
N LEU A 76 -0.80 8.39 -6.54
CA LEU A 76 -1.30 7.23 -5.81
C LEU A 76 -0.21 6.17 -5.57
N THR A 77 0.63 5.93 -6.58
CA THR A 77 1.75 4.97 -6.50
C THR A 77 2.81 5.43 -5.50
N VAL A 78 3.13 6.73 -5.47
CA VAL A 78 4.09 7.30 -4.49
C VAL A 78 3.57 7.10 -3.06
N VAL A 79 2.30 7.44 -2.81
CA VAL A 79 1.68 7.25 -1.49
C VAL A 79 1.72 5.78 -1.07
N MET A 80 1.35 4.86 -1.98
CA MET A 80 1.40 3.43 -1.71
C MET A 80 2.80 2.91 -1.43
N THR A 81 3.78 3.40 -2.17
CA THR A 81 5.19 3.02 -1.97
C THR A 81 5.65 3.45 -0.58
N ILE A 82 5.32 4.67 -0.15
CA ILE A 82 5.65 5.17 1.18
C ILE A 82 4.98 4.30 2.26
N PHE A 83 3.67 4.01 2.12
CA PHE A 83 2.96 3.16 3.07
C PHE A 83 3.57 1.75 3.19
N ASN A 84 3.87 1.12 2.05
CA ASN A 84 4.54 -0.19 2.05
C ASN A 84 5.94 -0.11 2.66
N LEU A 85 6.72 0.94 2.37
CA LEU A 85 8.04 1.14 2.95
C LEU A 85 7.96 1.28 4.47
N PHE A 86 7.02 2.06 4.99
CA PHE A 86 6.76 2.19 6.43
C PHE A 86 6.37 0.86 7.07
N ALA A 87 5.49 0.09 6.42
CA ALA A 87 5.10 -1.22 6.93
C ALA A 87 6.28 -2.19 6.99
N ILE A 88 7.16 -2.18 5.99
CA ILE A 88 8.40 -2.96 5.99
C ILE A 88 9.33 -2.50 7.13
N LEU A 89 9.56 -1.19 7.27
CA LEU A 89 10.44 -0.62 8.30
C LEU A 89 9.98 -0.95 9.72
N ILE A 90 8.68 -0.81 10.02
CA ILE A 90 8.13 -1.12 11.34
C ILE A 90 8.23 -2.61 11.66
N ASN A 91 8.18 -3.48 10.65
CA ASN A 91 8.27 -4.93 10.82
C ASN A 91 9.67 -5.48 10.68
N PHE A 92 10.65 -4.67 10.27
CA PHE A 92 12.07 -4.98 10.31
C PHE A 92 12.58 -4.98 11.76
N LYS A 93 12.01 -5.83 12.61
CA LYS A 93 12.68 -6.25 13.84
C LYS A 93 13.85 -7.11 13.45
N VAL A 94 15.02 -6.46 13.34
CA VAL A 94 16.31 -7.14 13.39
C VAL A 94 16.24 -8.12 14.56
N PRO A 95 16.46 -9.43 14.35
CA PRO A 95 16.51 -10.37 15.44
C PRO A 95 17.67 -9.92 16.33
N ARG A 96 17.34 -9.24 17.43
CA ARG A 96 18.26 -9.02 18.54
C ARG A 96 18.65 -10.43 18.96
N LYS A 97 19.82 -10.91 18.51
CA LYS A 97 20.42 -12.14 19.00
C LYS A 97 20.30 -12.03 20.52
N ARG A 98 19.46 -12.85 21.14
CA ARG A 98 19.63 -13.19 22.54
C ARG A 98 20.96 -13.90 22.56
N SER A 99 22.02 -13.14 22.85
CA SER A 99 23.28 -13.71 23.28
C SER A 99 22.95 -14.55 24.49
N LEU A 100 23.00 -15.86 24.29
CA LEU A 100 23.12 -16.86 25.33
C LEU A 100 24.36 -16.53 26.17
N SER A 101 24.14 -15.81 27.27
CA SER A 101 25.00 -15.68 28.44
C SER A 101 24.10 -14.99 29.47
N ASP A 102 23.42 -15.69 30.38
CA ASP A 102 24.06 -16.45 31.45
C ASP A 102 23.66 -17.93 31.47
N LYS A 103 24.67 -18.79 31.31
CA LYS A 103 24.76 -20.05 32.03
C LYS A 103 25.33 -19.73 33.42
N LYS A 104 24.55 -19.85 34.48
CA LYS A 104 24.83 -20.72 35.64
C LYS A 104 23.74 -20.58 36.69
#